data_AF-A0A453ANN5-F1
#
_entry.id   AF-A0A453ANN5-F1
#
_cell.length_a   1.000
_cell.length_b   1.000
_cell.length_c   1.000
_cell.angle_alpha   90.00
_cell.angle_beta   90.00
_cell.angle_gamma   90.00
#
_symmetry.space_group_name_H-M   'P 1'
#
loop_
_entity.id
_entity.type
_entity.pdbx_description
1 polymer ?
#
loop_
_entity_poly.entity_id
_entity_poly.type
_entity_poly.pdbx_seq_one_letter_code
_entity_poly.pdbx_strand_id
1 'polypeptide(L)'
;MGICLNLIHVLMCRCIAGLRDLVDFLPASLAAIVSYFSAEITRGIWKAVPMNGTEWPSPGAALHSIEDEVKEILASAGVQIHSCYPRGVPPMLPLPMAALVSLTITFKLDRSLDYIHGIIGQALENCAGGSSWPSMPIIGALWTQKVRRWHDFIVLSCIRSPFGRDKDAVAQLIQSCFSSFLRSSPSSGSDITASRGVGALMGESITGHQGLHFPMAPGFIYLRTCRTFHDTYFVSEMILRQVIDCSHKLANGWSSNGPPHLKSGRPPLSGAASMASQVAMLGAGLLCVAGGPLLVQVLYEETLPTLLLSAQEQMLEDPGPVASTLQGYAMANMLFFCGSLLWGSEKTSPIMKLSFLSRRPRVVGTHMDFIAGVLDGHILLGCDPGTWKAYVSCFVFLVVKFVPTWLRDIKLDTLKKIAVGLRSWHEHDLALSLLERGGPKTISAVVETLLQ
;
A
#
# COMPACT_ATOMS: atom_id res chain seq x y z
N MET A 1 -29.55 -16.94 -13.41
CA MET A 1 -28.22 -17.18 -14.04
C MET A 1 -28.32 -17.66 -15.48
N GLY A 2 -29.14 -18.68 -15.80
CA GLY A 2 -29.28 -19.19 -17.18
C GLY A 2 -29.90 -18.22 -18.21
N ILE A 3 -30.78 -17.30 -17.79
CA ILE A 3 -31.38 -16.31 -18.69
C ILE A 3 -30.37 -15.21 -19.07
N CYS A 4 -29.49 -14.79 -18.14
CA CYS A 4 -28.40 -13.85 -18.44
C CYS A 4 -27.34 -14.48 -19.35
N LEU A 5 -26.98 -15.76 -19.16
CA LEU A 5 -26.05 -16.43 -20.06
C LEU A 5 -26.61 -16.58 -21.48
N ASN A 6 -27.90 -16.92 -21.63
CA ASN A 6 -28.53 -17.03 -22.95
C ASN A 6 -28.70 -15.68 -23.64
N LEU A 7 -29.00 -14.61 -22.89
CA LEU A 7 -29.03 -13.26 -23.45
C LEU A 7 -27.62 -12.84 -23.93
N ILE A 8 -26.59 -13.13 -23.14
CA ILE A 8 -25.18 -12.76 -23.42
C ILE A 8 -24.57 -13.58 -24.57
N HIS A 9 -24.91 -14.86 -24.69
CA HIS A 9 -24.47 -15.72 -25.80
C HIS A 9 -25.17 -15.34 -27.13
N VAL A 10 -26.42 -14.88 -27.08
CA VAL A 10 -27.13 -14.30 -28.23
C VAL A 10 -26.58 -12.89 -28.57
N LEU A 11 -26.16 -12.12 -27.57
CA LEU A 11 -25.51 -10.80 -27.68
C LEU A 11 -24.14 -10.85 -28.39
N MET A 12 -23.35 -11.92 -28.19
CA MET A 12 -22.03 -12.08 -28.80
C MET A 12 -22.08 -12.48 -30.29
N CYS A 13 -23.18 -13.05 -30.79
CA CYS A 13 -23.29 -13.52 -32.18
C CYS A 13 -23.97 -12.54 -33.16
N ARG A 14 -24.55 -11.43 -32.70
CA ARG A 14 -25.22 -10.42 -33.57
C ARG A 14 -24.77 -9.00 -33.25
N CYS A 15 -23.50 -8.71 -33.53
CA CYS A 15 -22.94 -7.37 -33.38
C CYS A 15 -23.56 -6.36 -34.37
N ILE A 16 -23.72 -5.12 -33.88
CA ILE A 16 -24.24 -3.90 -34.52
C ILE A 16 -25.75 -3.66 -34.35
N ALA A 17 -26.65 -4.62 -34.57
CA ALA A 17 -28.10 -4.36 -34.44
C ALA A 17 -28.66 -4.50 -33.00
N GLY A 18 -28.18 -5.47 -32.21
CA GLY A 18 -28.71 -5.77 -30.86
C GLY A 18 -28.15 -4.92 -29.71
N LEU A 19 -27.07 -4.15 -29.95
CA LEU A 19 -26.50 -3.25 -28.94
C LEU A 19 -27.47 -2.13 -28.55
N ARG A 20 -28.35 -1.73 -29.48
CA ARG A 20 -29.28 -0.61 -29.30
C ARG A 20 -30.41 -0.93 -28.32
N ASP A 21 -30.91 -2.17 -28.33
CA ASP A 21 -31.98 -2.62 -27.42
C ASP A 21 -31.45 -2.87 -25.99
N LEU A 22 -30.13 -3.03 -25.83
CA LEU A 22 -29.48 -3.21 -24.53
C LEU A 22 -29.38 -1.91 -23.72
N VAL A 23 -29.39 -0.76 -24.41
CA VAL A 23 -29.34 0.58 -23.83
C VAL A 23 -30.46 0.73 -22.78
N ASP A 24 -31.68 0.30 -23.10
CA ASP A 24 -32.85 0.47 -22.22
C ASP A 24 -32.73 -0.34 -20.91
N PHE A 25 -31.96 -1.43 -20.90
CA PHE A 25 -31.75 -2.30 -19.74
C PHE A 25 -30.37 -2.15 -19.08
N LEU A 26 -29.51 -1.29 -19.63
CA LEU A 26 -28.13 -1.11 -19.18
C LEU A 26 -28.03 -0.79 -17.68
N PRO A 27 -28.85 0.11 -17.09
CA PRO A 27 -28.71 0.48 -15.68
C PRO A 27 -28.97 -0.70 -14.72
N ALA A 28 -29.93 -1.56 -15.07
CA ALA A 28 -30.28 -2.73 -14.25
C ALA A 28 -29.29 -3.91 -14.41
N SER A 29 -28.58 -3.98 -15.53
CA SER A 29 -27.69 -5.11 -15.88
C SER A 29 -26.20 -4.80 -15.74
N LEU A 30 -25.82 -3.53 -15.55
CA LEU A 30 -24.44 -3.06 -15.55
C LEU A 30 -23.52 -3.82 -14.58
N ALA A 31 -23.97 -4.07 -13.34
CA ALA A 31 -23.16 -4.76 -12.35
C ALA A 31 -22.78 -6.19 -12.78
N ALA A 32 -23.72 -6.91 -13.42
CA ALA A 32 -23.47 -8.26 -13.91
C ALA A 32 -22.53 -8.25 -15.13
N ILE A 33 -22.74 -7.31 -16.05
CA ILE A 33 -21.89 -7.14 -17.24
C ILE A 33 -20.44 -6.81 -16.82
N VAL A 34 -20.26 -5.88 -15.90
CA VAL A 34 -18.95 -5.45 -15.39
C VAL A 34 -18.24 -6.58 -14.67
N SER A 35 -18.94 -7.32 -13.81
CA SER A 35 -18.36 -8.46 -13.11
C SER A 35 -17.85 -9.53 -14.07
N TYR A 36 -18.66 -9.86 -15.10
CA TYR A 36 -18.26 -10.81 -16.13
C TYR A 36 -17.09 -10.29 -16.99
N PHE A 37 -17.18 -9.06 -17.51
CA PHE A 37 -16.11 -8.48 -18.33
C PHE A 37 -14.81 -8.33 -17.55
N SER A 38 -14.85 -7.87 -16.29
CA SER A 38 -13.67 -7.79 -15.43
C SER A 38 -13.02 -9.17 -15.24
N ALA A 39 -13.80 -10.23 -15.01
CA ALA A 39 -13.29 -11.59 -14.91
C ALA A 39 -12.65 -12.08 -16.22
N GLU A 40 -13.30 -11.83 -17.36
CA GLU A 40 -12.81 -12.22 -18.68
C GLU A 40 -11.54 -11.46 -19.12
N ILE A 41 -11.46 -10.17 -18.81
CA ILE A 41 -10.27 -9.35 -19.06
C ILE A 41 -9.11 -9.84 -18.19
N THR A 42 -9.38 -10.13 -16.91
CA THR A 42 -8.36 -10.66 -15.98
C THR A 42 -7.83 -12.02 -16.44
N ARG A 43 -8.66 -12.86 -17.04
CA ARG A 43 -8.26 -14.14 -17.64
C ARG A 43 -7.43 -13.99 -18.91
N GLY A 44 -7.46 -12.83 -19.58
CA GLY A 44 -6.66 -12.57 -20.78
C GLY A 44 -7.05 -13.39 -22.02
N ILE A 45 -8.27 -13.95 -22.05
CA ILE A 45 -8.72 -14.88 -23.12
C ILE A 45 -9.06 -14.11 -24.41
N TRP A 46 -9.46 -12.84 -24.29
CA TRP A 46 -9.97 -12.05 -25.40
C TRP A 46 -8.86 -11.33 -26.16
N LYS A 47 -8.89 -11.45 -27.50
CA LYS A 47 -8.01 -10.67 -28.38
C LYS A 47 -8.36 -9.17 -28.29
N ALA A 48 -7.33 -8.33 -28.35
CA ALA A 48 -7.52 -6.88 -28.42
C ALA A 48 -7.91 -6.46 -29.84
N VAL A 49 -8.72 -5.40 -29.95
CA VAL A 49 -9.21 -4.83 -31.21
C VAL A 49 -8.70 -3.40 -31.41
N PRO A 50 -8.45 -2.97 -32.67
CA PRO A 50 -7.96 -1.63 -32.98
C PRO A 50 -9.09 -0.59 -32.96
N MET A 51 -8.89 0.47 -32.18
CA MET A 51 -9.81 1.62 -32.08
C MET A 51 -9.52 2.63 -33.21
N ASN A 52 -9.83 2.25 -34.46
CA ASN A 52 -9.38 2.95 -35.67
C ASN A 52 -10.43 3.87 -36.32
N GLY A 53 -11.66 3.92 -35.82
CA GLY A 53 -12.76 4.75 -36.34
C GLY A 53 -13.60 4.08 -37.44
N THR A 54 -13.25 2.86 -37.87
CA THR A 54 -14.03 2.10 -38.87
C THR A 54 -15.03 1.15 -38.20
N GLU A 55 -14.53 0.08 -37.57
CA GLU A 55 -15.34 -0.88 -36.81
C GLU A 55 -15.60 -0.40 -35.37
N TRP A 56 -14.60 0.26 -34.78
CA TRP A 56 -14.59 0.72 -33.40
C TRP A 56 -14.29 2.22 -33.36
N PRO A 57 -14.84 2.99 -32.40
CA PRO A 57 -14.65 4.43 -32.34
C PRO A 57 -13.18 4.80 -32.13
N SER A 58 -12.71 5.89 -32.72
CA SER A 58 -11.30 6.32 -32.60
C SER A 58 -11.13 7.37 -31.49
N PRO A 59 -10.16 7.20 -30.57
CA PRO A 59 -9.89 8.20 -29.52
C PRO A 59 -9.23 9.49 -30.06
N GLY A 60 -8.68 9.47 -31.28
CA GLY A 60 -8.13 10.64 -31.96
C GLY A 60 -7.04 11.39 -31.16
N ALA A 61 -6.95 12.71 -31.35
CA ALA A 61 -5.95 13.56 -30.69
C ALA A 61 -6.17 13.71 -29.16
N ALA A 62 -7.36 13.38 -28.66
CA ALA A 62 -7.68 13.47 -27.24
C ALA A 62 -6.86 12.49 -26.38
N LEU A 63 -6.44 11.36 -26.96
CA LEU A 63 -5.63 10.36 -26.26
C LEU A 63 -4.27 10.94 -25.82
N HIS A 64 -3.56 11.60 -26.73
CA HIS A 64 -2.26 12.18 -26.42
C HIS A 64 -2.37 13.30 -25.38
N SER A 65 -3.41 14.14 -25.47
CA SER A 65 -3.66 15.18 -24.47
C SER A 65 -3.88 14.61 -23.07
N ILE A 66 -4.69 13.55 -22.94
CA ILE A 66 -4.95 12.90 -21.64
C ILE A 66 -3.70 12.18 -21.14
N GLU A 67 -2.95 11.52 -22.03
CA GLU A 67 -1.72 10.81 -21.67
C GLU A 67 -0.65 11.78 -21.14
N ASP A 68 -0.45 12.91 -21.81
CA ASP A 68 0.52 13.92 -21.41
C ASP A 68 0.13 14.60 -20.09
N GLU A 69 -1.15 14.89 -19.88
CA GLU A 69 -1.66 15.42 -18.61
C GLU A 69 -1.48 14.42 -17.46
N VAL A 70 -1.79 13.13 -17.68
CA VAL A 70 -1.57 12.09 -16.66
C VAL A 70 -0.08 11.94 -16.33
N LYS A 71 0.80 12.02 -17.33
CA LYS A 71 2.25 12.00 -17.11
C LYS A 71 2.73 13.21 -16.32
N GLU A 72 2.23 14.40 -16.63
CA GLU A 72 2.57 15.64 -15.91
C GLU A 72 2.17 15.54 -14.43
N ILE A 73 0.94 15.09 -14.17
CA ILE A 73 0.44 14.85 -12.81
C ILE A 73 1.32 13.85 -12.08
N LEU A 74 1.65 12.72 -12.70
CA LEU A 74 2.46 11.68 -12.07
C LEU A 74 3.91 12.14 -11.84
N ALA A 75 4.47 12.89 -12.77
CA ALA A 75 5.79 13.50 -12.63
C ALA A 75 5.84 14.49 -11.46
N SER A 76 4.75 15.24 -11.21
CA SER A 76 4.65 16.13 -10.04
C SER A 76 4.71 15.38 -8.69
N ALA A 77 4.30 14.11 -8.68
CA ALA A 77 4.42 13.21 -7.55
C ALA A 77 5.72 12.38 -7.55
N GLY A 78 6.64 12.66 -8.47
CA GLY A 78 7.91 11.94 -8.61
C GLY A 78 7.80 10.56 -9.26
N VAL A 79 6.72 10.30 -10.01
CA VAL A 79 6.52 9.05 -10.75
C VAL A 79 6.69 9.29 -12.24
N GLN A 80 7.64 8.60 -12.86
CA GLN A 80 7.91 8.65 -14.30
C GLN A 80 7.41 7.37 -14.97
N ILE A 81 6.60 7.53 -16.03
CA ILE A 81 6.00 6.42 -16.76
C ILE A 81 6.31 6.57 -18.25
N HIS A 82 6.66 5.44 -18.88
CA HIS A 82 6.95 5.38 -20.30
C HIS A 82 5.65 5.31 -21.12
N SER A 83 5.64 5.93 -22.30
CA SER A 83 4.52 5.79 -23.24
C SER A 83 4.46 4.38 -23.80
N CYS A 84 3.27 3.76 -23.79
CA CYS A 84 3.10 2.39 -24.28
C CYS A 84 2.86 2.28 -25.79
N TYR A 85 2.56 3.38 -26.50
CA TYR A 85 2.26 3.31 -27.92
C TYR A 85 3.33 4.00 -28.77
N PRO A 86 3.96 3.28 -29.71
CA PRO A 86 4.72 3.90 -30.79
C PRO A 86 3.79 4.82 -31.58
N ARG A 87 4.26 6.04 -31.90
CA ARG A 87 3.53 6.96 -32.76
C ARG A 87 3.17 6.25 -34.08
N GLY A 88 1.88 6.18 -34.40
CA GLY A 88 1.38 5.66 -35.68
C GLY A 88 0.67 4.30 -35.65
N VAL A 89 0.63 3.60 -34.50
CA VAL A 89 -0.16 2.35 -34.33
C VAL A 89 -1.51 2.67 -33.69
N PRO A 90 -2.65 2.14 -34.20
CA PRO A 90 -3.95 2.38 -33.58
C PRO A 90 -4.01 1.79 -32.17
N PRO A 91 -4.61 2.52 -31.20
CA PRO A 91 -4.73 2.04 -29.83
C PRO A 91 -5.61 0.79 -29.77
N MET A 92 -5.19 -0.18 -28.96
CA MET A 92 -5.83 -1.48 -28.84
C MET A 92 -6.57 -1.60 -27.50
N LEU A 93 -7.79 -2.13 -27.53
CA LEU A 93 -8.57 -2.46 -26.33
C LEU A 93 -9.02 -3.92 -26.35
N PRO A 94 -9.07 -4.62 -25.20
CA PRO A 94 -9.72 -5.93 -25.11
C PRO A 94 -11.16 -5.86 -25.63
N LEU A 95 -11.59 -6.85 -26.42
CA LEU A 95 -12.92 -6.85 -27.04
C LEU A 95 -14.07 -6.53 -26.07
N PRO A 96 -14.14 -7.10 -24.83
CA PRO A 96 -15.18 -6.75 -23.87
C PRO A 96 -15.20 -5.25 -23.51
N MET A 97 -14.02 -4.62 -23.40
CA MET A 97 -13.90 -3.19 -23.10
C MET A 97 -14.30 -2.33 -24.30
N ALA A 98 -13.89 -2.72 -25.52
CA ALA A 98 -14.27 -2.02 -26.75
C ALA A 98 -15.79 -2.02 -26.96
N ALA A 99 -16.45 -3.16 -26.69
CA ALA A 99 -17.90 -3.28 -26.71
C ALA A 99 -18.58 -2.40 -25.65
N LEU A 100 -18.09 -2.44 -24.41
CA LEU A 100 -18.66 -1.67 -23.31
C LEU A 100 -18.50 -0.16 -23.52
N VAL A 101 -17.33 0.32 -23.95
CA VAL A 101 -17.13 1.74 -24.21
C VAL A 101 -18.01 2.20 -25.39
N SER A 102 -18.14 1.39 -26.44
CA SER A 102 -18.98 1.71 -27.61
C SER A 102 -20.46 1.79 -27.26
N LEU A 103 -20.95 0.88 -26.41
CA LEU A 103 -22.31 0.94 -25.84
C LEU A 103 -22.54 2.22 -25.04
N THR A 104 -21.59 2.58 -24.19
CA THR A 104 -21.77 3.69 -23.24
C THR A 104 -21.67 5.06 -23.91
N ILE A 105 -20.87 5.21 -24.96
CA ILE A 105 -20.81 6.47 -25.75
C ILE A 105 -21.98 6.65 -26.72
N THR A 106 -22.71 5.57 -27.04
CA THR A 106 -23.88 5.61 -27.94
C THR A 106 -25.20 5.77 -27.19
N PHE A 107 -25.21 5.49 -25.89
CA PHE A 107 -26.34 5.76 -25.01
C PHE A 107 -26.69 7.27 -25.06
N LYS A 108 -27.89 7.62 -25.56
CA LYS A 108 -28.43 8.98 -25.50
C LYS A 108 -28.87 9.26 -24.06
N LEU A 109 -28.03 9.92 -23.27
CA LEU A 109 -28.42 10.32 -21.91
C LEU A 109 -29.21 11.62 -21.95
N ASP A 110 -30.48 11.53 -21.54
CA ASP A 110 -31.28 12.69 -21.20
C ASP A 110 -30.79 13.30 -19.88
N ARG A 111 -31.01 14.61 -19.67
CA ARG A 111 -30.49 15.37 -18.52
C ARG A 111 -30.93 14.80 -17.16
N SER A 112 -32.03 14.04 -17.13
CA SER A 112 -32.60 13.39 -15.93
C SER A 112 -31.82 12.15 -15.47
N LEU A 113 -30.87 11.63 -16.27
CA LEU A 113 -30.13 10.39 -16.01
C LEU A 113 -28.65 10.63 -15.67
N ASP A 114 -28.30 11.82 -15.18
CA ASP A 114 -26.91 12.19 -14.87
C ASP A 114 -26.21 11.23 -13.88
N TYR A 115 -26.95 10.63 -12.94
CA TYR A 115 -26.41 9.65 -11.98
C TYR A 115 -25.89 8.35 -12.64
N ILE A 116 -26.47 7.95 -13.78
CA ILE A 116 -26.10 6.72 -14.50
C ILE A 116 -24.66 6.82 -15.00
N HIS A 117 -24.20 8.02 -15.40
CA HIS A 117 -22.82 8.23 -15.82
C HIS A 117 -21.80 7.91 -14.72
N GLY A 118 -22.13 8.20 -13.45
CA GLY A 118 -21.23 7.91 -12.32
C GLY A 118 -21.06 6.40 -12.11
N ILE A 119 -22.15 5.65 -12.28
CA ILE A 119 -22.15 4.20 -12.19
C ILE A 119 -21.40 3.58 -13.38
N ILE A 120 -21.64 4.08 -14.60
CA ILE A 120 -20.95 3.60 -15.81
C ILE A 120 -19.46 3.94 -15.78
N GLY A 121 -19.08 5.13 -15.31
CA GLY A 121 -17.67 5.52 -15.19
C GLY A 121 -16.91 4.59 -14.24
N GLN A 122 -17.49 4.33 -13.06
CA GLN A 122 -16.91 3.38 -12.10
C GLN A 122 -16.86 1.95 -12.66
N ALA A 123 -17.88 1.55 -13.41
CA ALA A 123 -17.95 0.25 -14.08
C ALA A 123 -16.82 0.05 -15.11
N LEU A 124 -16.58 1.05 -15.96
CA LEU A 124 -15.49 1.04 -16.94
C LEU A 124 -14.13 1.05 -16.27
N GLU A 125 -13.95 1.86 -15.21
CA GLU A 125 -12.72 1.89 -14.41
C GLU A 125 -12.41 0.51 -13.80
N ASN A 126 -13.42 -0.16 -13.23
CA ASN A 126 -13.27 -1.50 -12.66
C ASN A 126 -12.93 -2.56 -13.73
N CYS A 127 -13.49 -2.44 -14.94
CA CYS A 127 -13.12 -3.31 -16.06
C CYS A 127 -11.69 -3.04 -16.53
N ALA A 128 -11.30 -1.76 -16.62
CA ALA A 128 -9.97 -1.35 -17.03
C ALA A 128 -8.88 -1.75 -16.04
N GLY A 129 -9.20 -1.90 -14.75
CA GLY A 129 -8.27 -2.42 -13.74
C GLY A 129 -7.67 -3.79 -14.06
N GLY A 130 -8.36 -4.63 -14.84
CA GLY A 130 -7.83 -5.92 -15.30
C GLY A 130 -6.90 -5.84 -16.52
N SER A 131 -6.87 -4.70 -17.20
CA SER A 131 -6.12 -4.48 -18.44
C SER A 131 -4.81 -3.72 -18.19
N SER A 132 -3.85 -3.81 -19.11
CA SER A 132 -2.62 -3.01 -19.02
C SER A 132 -2.89 -1.54 -19.36
N TRP A 133 -2.06 -0.65 -18.80
CA TRP A 133 -1.90 0.71 -19.32
C TRP A 133 -1.61 0.66 -20.84
N PRO A 134 -2.23 1.52 -21.67
CA PRO A 134 -3.06 2.69 -21.33
C PRO A 134 -4.55 2.48 -21.70
N SER A 135 -5.14 1.33 -21.34
CA SER A 135 -6.54 1.04 -21.67
C SER A 135 -7.53 2.08 -21.10
N MET A 136 -7.28 2.58 -19.89
CA MET A 136 -8.14 3.61 -19.28
C MET A 136 -8.04 4.98 -19.99
N PRO A 137 -6.84 5.48 -20.37
CA PRO A 137 -6.70 6.63 -21.26
C PRO A 137 -7.46 6.52 -22.58
N ILE A 138 -7.48 5.34 -23.21
CA ILE A 138 -8.24 5.13 -24.45
C ILE A 138 -9.74 5.29 -24.19
N ILE A 139 -10.27 4.66 -23.14
CA ILE A 139 -11.67 4.81 -22.73
C ILE A 139 -11.98 6.28 -22.42
N GLY A 140 -11.09 6.92 -21.66
CA GLY A 140 -11.18 8.32 -21.29
C GLY A 140 -11.29 9.25 -22.51
N ALA A 141 -10.38 9.08 -23.48
CA ALA A 141 -10.38 9.85 -24.71
C ALA A 141 -11.66 9.69 -25.53
N LEU A 142 -12.25 8.49 -25.56
CA LEU A 142 -13.52 8.24 -26.25
C LEU A 142 -14.70 8.92 -25.53
N TRP A 143 -14.66 8.97 -24.20
CA TRP A 143 -15.68 9.60 -23.38
C TRP A 143 -15.61 11.13 -23.39
N THR A 144 -14.42 11.72 -23.35
CA THR A 144 -14.25 13.19 -23.40
C THR A 144 -14.76 13.79 -24.71
N GLN A 145 -14.72 13.03 -25.81
CA GLN A 145 -15.34 13.42 -27.09
C GLN A 145 -16.86 13.61 -27.00
N LYS A 146 -17.53 12.91 -26.08
CA LYS A 146 -19.00 13.00 -25.89
C LYS A 146 -19.38 13.93 -24.75
N VAL A 147 -18.64 13.93 -23.65
CA VAL A 147 -19.03 14.63 -22.43
C VAL A 147 -17.84 15.37 -21.80
N ARG A 148 -17.58 16.60 -22.26
CA ARG A 148 -16.43 17.42 -21.81
C ARG A 148 -16.36 17.67 -20.29
N ARG A 149 -17.50 17.76 -19.60
CA ARG A 149 -17.57 17.98 -18.13
C ARG A 149 -17.01 16.82 -17.28
N TRP A 150 -16.64 15.68 -17.87
CA TRP A 150 -16.09 14.51 -17.16
C TRP A 150 -14.56 14.40 -17.24
N HIS A 151 -13.89 15.38 -17.84
CA HIS A 151 -12.44 15.39 -18.01
C HIS A 151 -11.70 15.08 -16.71
N ASP A 152 -12.03 15.79 -15.63
CA ASP A 152 -11.43 15.60 -14.31
C ASP A 152 -11.59 14.17 -13.77
N PHE A 153 -12.80 13.60 -13.87
CA PHE A 153 -13.05 12.21 -13.47
C PHE A 153 -12.20 11.24 -14.30
N ILE A 154 -12.14 11.46 -15.61
CA ILE A 154 -11.40 10.62 -16.55
C ILE A 154 -9.90 10.66 -16.25
N VAL A 155 -9.32 11.84 -16.11
CA VAL A 155 -7.90 12.02 -15.76
C VAL A 155 -7.61 11.31 -14.44
N LEU A 156 -8.45 11.50 -13.42
CA LEU A 156 -8.32 10.85 -12.12
C LEU A 156 -8.39 9.32 -12.18
N SER A 157 -9.27 8.75 -13.01
CA SER A 157 -9.32 7.31 -13.21
C SER A 157 -8.11 6.79 -14.01
N CYS A 158 -7.59 7.57 -14.97
CA CYS A 158 -6.43 7.20 -15.78
C CYS A 158 -5.15 7.09 -14.94
N ILE A 159 -4.97 7.95 -13.94
CA ILE A 159 -3.81 7.93 -13.02
C ILE A 159 -3.61 6.57 -12.35
N ARG A 160 -4.67 5.77 -12.17
CA ARG A 160 -4.58 4.46 -11.50
C ARG A 160 -3.95 3.38 -12.37
N SER A 161 -4.13 3.48 -13.68
CA SER A 161 -3.84 2.40 -14.62
C SER A 161 -2.35 2.00 -14.72
N PRO A 162 -1.36 2.91 -14.61
CA PRO A 162 0.06 2.54 -14.61
C PRO A 162 0.43 1.60 -13.45
N PHE A 163 -0.13 1.80 -12.25
CA PHE A 163 0.28 1.11 -11.03
C PHE A 163 -0.21 -0.33 -10.90
N GLY A 164 -1.08 -0.80 -11.81
CA GLY A 164 -1.58 -2.18 -11.76
C GLY A 164 -0.48 -3.21 -12.01
N ARG A 165 0.42 -2.96 -12.96
CA ARG A 165 1.43 -3.93 -13.42
C ARG A 165 2.86 -3.41 -13.41
N ASP A 166 3.07 -2.09 -13.36
CA ASP A 166 4.40 -1.50 -13.34
C ASP A 166 4.93 -1.41 -11.91
N LYS A 167 5.84 -2.33 -11.57
CA LYS A 167 6.50 -2.37 -10.25
C LYS A 167 7.36 -1.13 -10.00
N ASP A 168 7.97 -0.56 -11.03
CA ASP A 168 8.84 0.61 -10.91
C ASP A 168 8.02 1.85 -10.59
N ALA A 169 6.85 2.02 -11.22
CA ALA A 169 5.93 3.09 -10.90
C ALA A 169 5.43 3.00 -9.44
N VAL A 170 5.12 1.79 -8.96
CA VAL A 170 4.72 1.55 -7.56
C VAL A 170 5.87 1.87 -6.60
N ALA A 171 7.10 1.43 -6.89
CA ALA A 171 8.28 1.72 -6.08
C ALA A 171 8.56 3.23 -6.01
N GLN A 172 8.53 3.93 -7.15
CA GLN A 172 8.70 5.37 -7.23
C GLN A 172 7.65 6.11 -6.39
N LEU A 173 6.38 5.70 -6.48
CA LEU A 173 5.30 6.33 -5.71
C LEU A 173 5.51 6.14 -4.20
N ILE A 174 5.83 4.91 -3.76
CA ILE A 174 6.11 4.63 -2.35
C ILE A 174 7.31 5.48 -1.88
N GLN A 175 8.40 5.51 -2.64
CA GLN A 175 9.58 6.32 -2.34
C GLN A 175 9.25 7.82 -2.25
N SER A 176 8.41 8.32 -3.16
CA SER A 176 7.92 9.70 -3.14
C SER A 176 7.08 10.01 -1.91
N CYS A 177 6.24 9.08 -1.44
CA CYS A 177 5.48 9.24 -0.19
C CYS A 177 6.42 9.44 1.00
N PHE A 178 7.44 8.59 1.16
CA PHE A 178 8.42 8.73 2.24
C PHE A 178 9.26 10.00 2.10
N SER A 179 9.69 10.33 0.89
CA SER A 179 10.49 11.53 0.60
C SER A 179 9.72 12.81 0.89
N SER A 180 8.44 12.88 0.49
CA SER A 180 7.57 14.03 0.77
C SER A 180 7.29 14.17 2.27
N PHE A 181 7.03 13.06 2.97
CA PHE A 181 6.80 13.06 4.41
C PHE A 181 8.03 13.56 5.21
N LEU A 182 9.23 13.21 4.75
CA LEU A 182 10.49 13.60 5.38
C LEU A 182 10.98 14.99 5.01
N ARG A 183 10.47 15.60 3.93
CA ARG A 183 10.91 16.90 3.44
C ARG A 183 10.73 17.98 4.51
N SER A 184 11.77 18.78 4.72
CA SER A 184 11.71 20.07 5.40
C SER A 184 11.52 21.16 4.34
N SER A 185 10.50 22.03 4.47
CA SER A 185 10.37 23.15 3.52
C SER A 185 11.60 24.06 3.56
N PRO A 186 12.14 24.50 2.40
CA PRO A 186 13.25 25.45 2.35
C PRO A 186 12.84 26.91 2.57
N SER A 187 11.54 27.22 2.71
CA SER A 187 11.05 28.61 2.69
C SER A 187 10.47 29.07 4.03
N SER A 188 11.03 30.18 4.51
CA SER A 188 10.58 31.07 5.58
C SER A 188 11.15 30.78 6.97
N GLY A 189 12.01 31.70 7.43
CA GLY A 189 12.74 31.68 8.70
C GLY A 189 11.88 31.93 9.94
N SER A 190 10.64 31.44 9.97
CA SER A 190 9.80 31.42 11.17
C SER A 190 8.77 30.30 11.03
N ASP A 191 9.05 29.19 11.73
CA ASP A 191 8.24 27.96 11.94
C ASP A 191 8.86 26.69 11.34
N ILE A 192 9.88 26.19 12.05
CA ILE A 192 10.65 24.96 11.76
C ILE A 192 9.77 23.68 11.79
N THR A 193 8.47 23.79 12.06
CA THR A 193 7.54 22.67 12.23
C THR A 193 6.41 22.61 11.20
N ALA A 194 6.20 23.62 10.35
CA ALA A 194 4.95 23.76 9.60
C ALA A 194 4.81 22.88 8.33
N SER A 195 5.89 22.26 7.84
CA SER A 195 5.92 21.66 6.49
C SER A 195 6.49 20.23 6.40
N ARG A 196 6.53 19.50 7.53
CA ARG A 196 6.90 18.08 7.58
C ARG A 196 5.68 17.22 7.87
N GLY A 197 5.72 15.95 7.47
CA GLY A 197 4.73 14.96 7.90
C GLY A 197 3.52 14.87 6.98
N VAL A 198 2.32 14.70 7.56
CA VAL A 198 1.09 14.43 6.79
C VAL A 198 0.73 15.58 5.85
N GLY A 199 0.99 16.83 6.24
CA GLY A 199 0.74 18.00 5.39
C GLY A 199 1.53 17.96 4.08
N ALA A 200 2.82 17.64 4.14
CA ALA A 200 3.65 17.48 2.93
C ALA A 200 3.28 16.23 2.11
N LEU A 201 2.82 15.17 2.77
CA LEU A 201 2.37 13.94 2.10
C LEU A 201 1.07 14.15 1.32
N MET A 202 0.14 14.94 1.88
CA MET A 202 -1.20 15.18 1.34
C MET A 202 -1.32 16.47 0.51
N GLY A 203 -0.34 17.37 0.59
CA GLY A 203 -0.36 18.70 -0.01
C GLY A 203 -1.03 19.74 0.91
N GLU A 204 -0.67 21.02 0.74
CA GLU A 204 -1.40 22.12 1.39
C GLU A 204 -2.82 22.23 0.80
N SER A 205 -3.79 22.56 1.65
CA SER A 205 -5.22 22.36 1.41
C SER A 205 -5.74 22.83 0.06
N ILE A 206 -6.58 21.99 -0.53
CA ILE A 206 -7.41 22.17 -1.73
C ILE A 206 -8.34 23.38 -1.53
N THR A 207 -7.82 24.61 -1.63
CA THR A 207 -8.62 25.84 -1.57
C THR A 207 -8.12 26.84 -2.63
N GLY A 208 -8.37 26.52 -3.89
CA GLY A 208 -8.20 27.43 -5.02
C GLY A 208 -9.23 27.09 -6.08
N HIS A 209 -10.11 28.04 -6.39
CA HIS A 209 -11.31 27.88 -7.22
C HIS A 209 -11.04 27.70 -8.73
N GLN A 210 -10.07 26.86 -9.14
CA GLN A 210 -9.73 26.67 -10.56
C GLN A 210 -9.27 25.23 -10.89
N GLY A 211 -10.21 24.32 -11.17
CA GLY A 211 -9.98 23.09 -11.95
C GLY A 211 -8.88 22.14 -11.47
N LEU A 212 -8.66 21.03 -12.19
CA LEU A 212 -7.68 19.99 -11.86
C LEU A 212 -6.22 20.32 -12.27
N HIS A 213 -5.88 21.59 -12.46
CA HIS A 213 -4.52 22.05 -12.83
C HIS A 213 -3.59 22.18 -11.62
N PHE A 214 -3.54 21.17 -10.75
CA PHE A 214 -2.72 21.20 -9.54
C PHE A 214 -1.76 20.01 -9.47
N PRO A 215 -0.49 20.23 -9.08
CA PRO A 215 0.42 19.12 -8.76
C PRO A 215 -0.17 18.29 -7.64
N MET A 216 -0.35 16.99 -7.88
CA MET A 216 -0.93 16.09 -6.90
C MET A 216 0.14 15.57 -5.96
N ALA A 217 -0.10 15.70 -4.65
CA ALA A 217 0.80 15.17 -3.66
C ALA A 217 0.87 13.62 -3.74
N PRO A 218 2.05 13.01 -3.53
CA PRO A 218 2.22 11.57 -3.69
C PRO A 218 1.33 10.75 -2.76
N GLY A 219 1.02 11.23 -1.55
CA GLY A 219 0.10 10.56 -0.63
C GLY A 219 -1.33 10.49 -1.17
N PHE A 220 -1.79 11.54 -1.85
CA PHE A 220 -3.11 11.53 -2.48
C PHE A 220 -3.20 10.51 -3.61
N ILE A 221 -2.17 10.45 -4.46
CA ILE A 221 -2.07 9.46 -5.53
C ILE A 221 -2.02 8.04 -4.93
N TYR A 222 -1.22 7.83 -3.87
CA TYR A 222 -1.15 6.55 -3.18
C TYR A 222 -2.51 6.09 -2.66
N LEU A 223 -3.25 6.93 -1.95
CA LEU A 223 -4.57 6.55 -1.41
C LEU A 223 -5.55 6.17 -2.52
N ARG A 224 -5.44 6.80 -3.69
CA ARG A 224 -6.28 6.47 -4.86
C ARG A 224 -5.88 5.16 -5.54
N THR A 225 -4.60 4.82 -5.53
CA THR A 225 -4.03 3.77 -6.39
C THR A 225 -3.65 2.50 -5.63
N CYS A 226 -3.39 2.56 -4.32
CA CYS A 226 -2.84 1.44 -3.55
C CYS A 226 -3.69 0.15 -3.56
N ARG A 227 -4.99 0.25 -3.83
CA ARG A 227 -5.87 -0.90 -4.00
C ARG A 227 -5.70 -1.64 -5.33
N THR A 228 -4.99 -1.05 -6.30
CA THR A 228 -4.73 -1.65 -7.62
C THR A 228 -3.40 -2.39 -7.68
N PHE A 229 -2.58 -2.34 -6.63
CA PHE A 229 -1.30 -3.03 -6.62
C PHE A 229 -1.53 -4.56 -6.58
N HIS A 230 -1.04 -5.28 -7.58
CA HIS A 230 -1.23 -6.73 -7.66
C HIS A 230 -0.27 -7.54 -6.79
N ASP A 231 0.99 -7.13 -6.69
CA ASP A 231 2.02 -7.88 -5.97
C ASP A 231 2.12 -7.43 -4.51
N THR A 232 1.39 -8.11 -3.63
CA THR A 232 1.30 -7.77 -2.21
C THR A 232 2.62 -7.97 -1.46
N TYR A 233 3.42 -8.96 -1.87
CA TYR A 233 4.73 -9.23 -1.28
C TYR A 233 5.70 -8.10 -1.62
N PHE A 234 5.79 -7.74 -2.91
CA PHE A 234 6.59 -6.61 -3.37
C PHE A 234 6.23 -5.31 -2.67
N VAL A 235 4.93 -4.98 -2.55
CA VAL A 235 4.49 -3.77 -1.84
C VAL A 235 4.89 -3.81 -0.37
N SER A 236 4.68 -4.94 0.32
CA SER A 236 5.08 -5.10 1.71
C SER A 236 6.58 -4.92 1.90
N GLU A 237 7.38 -5.52 1.03
CA GLU A 237 8.83 -5.45 1.05
C GLU A 237 9.32 -4.03 0.77
N MET A 238 8.79 -3.36 -0.26
CA MET A 238 9.17 -2.00 -0.61
C MET A 238 8.87 -1.01 0.51
N ILE A 239 7.71 -1.09 1.15
CA ILE A 239 7.37 -0.21 2.28
C ILE A 239 8.31 -0.48 3.46
N LEU A 240 8.58 -1.75 3.80
CA LEU A 240 9.50 -2.11 4.88
C LEU A 240 10.93 -1.61 4.60
N ARG A 241 11.44 -1.79 3.38
CA ARG A 241 12.75 -1.28 2.96
C ARG A 241 12.81 0.24 3.06
N GLN A 242 11.77 0.97 2.64
CA GLN A 242 11.74 2.44 2.81
C GLN A 242 11.79 2.85 4.29
N VAL A 243 11.11 2.14 5.20
CA VAL A 243 11.19 2.42 6.64
C VAL A 243 12.63 2.24 7.15
N ILE A 244 13.29 1.15 6.76
CA ILE A 244 14.67 0.84 7.13
C ILE A 244 15.63 1.90 6.55
N ASP A 245 15.55 2.19 5.26
CA ASP A 245 16.40 3.17 4.58
C ASP A 245 16.24 4.57 5.17
N CYS A 246 15.00 4.97 5.47
CA CYS A 246 14.73 6.25 6.12
C CYS A 246 15.34 6.30 7.52
N SER A 247 15.23 5.22 8.30
CA SER A 247 15.86 5.13 9.62
C SER A 247 17.39 5.17 9.54
N HIS A 248 17.99 4.52 8.55
CA HIS A 248 19.42 4.57 8.29
C HIS A 248 19.89 5.99 7.95
N LYS A 249 19.19 6.69 7.05
CA LYS A 249 19.48 8.10 6.70
C LYS A 249 19.37 9.02 7.91
N LEU A 250 18.36 8.81 8.76
CA LEU A 250 18.21 9.57 10.01
C LEU A 250 19.38 9.34 10.97
N ALA A 251 19.91 8.12 11.05
CA ALA A 251 21.09 7.80 11.85
C ALA A 251 22.38 8.39 11.24
N ASN A 252 22.52 8.45 9.93
CA ASN A 252 23.70 9.04 9.29
C ASN A 252 23.76 10.57 9.38
N GLY A 253 22.61 11.23 9.48
CA GLY A 253 22.55 12.65 9.89
C GLY A 253 23.16 12.90 11.28
N TRP A 254 23.30 11.86 12.11
CA TRP A 254 23.97 11.90 13.41
C TRP A 254 25.46 11.52 13.35
N SER A 255 25.88 10.69 12.39
CA SER A 255 27.23 10.09 12.31
C SER A 255 28.27 10.89 11.53
N SER A 256 27.95 12.08 11.00
CA SER A 256 28.85 12.83 10.11
C SER A 256 30.29 12.96 10.63
N ASN A 257 31.24 12.48 9.81
CA ASN A 257 32.70 12.62 9.89
C ASN A 257 33.19 14.08 9.68
N GLY A 258 32.37 15.08 10.01
CA GLY A 258 32.71 16.50 9.91
C GLY A 258 33.67 16.97 11.01
N PRO A 259 34.30 18.15 10.84
CA PRO A 259 35.27 18.67 11.80
C PRO A 259 34.67 18.77 13.22
N PRO A 260 35.47 18.57 14.28
CA PRO A 260 35.00 18.51 15.68
C PRO A 260 34.43 19.83 16.25
N HIS A 261 34.21 20.84 15.42
CA HIS A 261 33.72 22.14 15.87
C HIS A 261 32.19 22.17 15.90
N LEU A 262 31.68 22.18 17.14
CA LEU A 262 30.32 22.46 17.58
C LEU A 262 29.30 21.33 17.34
N LYS A 263 29.18 20.47 18.35
CA LYS A 263 28.11 19.47 18.55
C LYS A 263 26.68 20.07 18.61
N SER A 264 26.49 21.38 18.41
CA SER A 264 25.21 22.08 18.59
C SER A 264 24.23 21.96 17.42
N GLY A 265 24.63 21.40 16.28
CA GLY A 265 23.76 21.18 15.11
C GLY A 265 23.18 19.78 14.96
N ARG A 266 23.46 18.85 15.90
CA ARG A 266 22.99 17.46 15.82
C ARG A 266 21.56 17.32 16.35
N PRO A 267 20.61 16.75 15.59
CA PRO A 267 19.27 16.46 16.13
C PRO A 267 19.41 15.40 17.23
N PRO A 268 18.89 15.60 18.45
CA PRO A 268 19.10 14.67 19.57
C PRO A 268 18.70 13.23 19.20
N LEU A 269 19.38 12.22 19.76
CA LEU A 269 19.07 10.80 19.51
C LEU A 269 17.58 10.48 19.76
N SER A 270 16.96 11.14 20.75
CA SER A 270 15.52 11.06 21.00
C SER A 270 14.68 11.62 19.84
N GLY A 271 15.14 12.67 19.17
CA GLY A 271 14.54 13.21 17.96
C GLY A 271 14.65 12.25 16.78
N ALA A 272 15.81 11.61 16.58
CA ALA A 272 15.99 10.58 15.55
C ALA A 272 15.09 9.35 15.81
N ALA A 273 15.01 8.87 17.05
CA ALA A 273 14.12 7.79 17.46
C ALA A 273 12.64 8.14 17.29
N SER A 274 12.24 9.37 17.67
CA SER A 274 10.88 9.87 17.45
C SER A 274 10.54 9.91 15.97
N MET A 275 11.46 10.39 15.12
CA MET A 275 11.26 10.41 13.68
C MET A 275 11.21 9.02 13.06
N ALA A 276 12.05 8.08 13.51
CA ALA A 276 11.97 6.69 13.08
C ALA A 276 10.62 6.06 13.44
N SER A 277 10.07 6.39 14.61
CA SER A 277 8.71 5.96 14.98
C SER A 277 7.64 6.57 14.07
N GLN A 278 7.73 7.86 13.71
CA GLN A 278 6.81 8.49 12.75
C GLN A 278 6.90 7.89 11.34
N VAL A 279 8.11 7.61 10.87
CA VAL A 279 8.35 6.91 9.58
C VAL A 279 7.74 5.51 9.62
N ALA A 280 7.90 4.79 10.73
CA ALA A 280 7.29 3.49 10.94
C ALA A 280 5.76 3.56 10.96
N MET A 281 5.17 4.60 11.58
CA MET A 281 3.73 4.85 11.52
C MET A 281 3.25 5.13 10.09
N LEU A 282 4.00 5.91 9.30
CA LEU A 282 3.70 6.12 7.89
C LEU A 282 3.69 4.78 7.13
N GLY A 283 4.76 3.99 7.26
CA GLY A 283 4.86 2.67 6.63
C GLY A 283 3.69 1.77 7.01
N ALA A 284 3.32 1.74 8.29
CA ALA A 284 2.17 0.99 8.77
C ALA A 284 0.85 1.48 8.17
N GLY A 285 0.63 2.79 8.10
CA GLY A 285 -0.55 3.39 7.47
C GLY A 285 -0.66 3.04 5.99
N LEU A 286 0.42 3.22 5.23
CA LEU A 286 0.47 2.90 3.80
C LEU A 286 0.17 1.42 3.56
N LEU A 287 0.77 0.51 4.33
CA LEU A 287 0.57 -0.94 4.21
C LEU A 287 -0.87 -1.34 4.52
N CYS A 288 -1.43 -0.82 5.63
CA CYS A 288 -2.81 -1.09 6.05
C CYS A 288 -3.84 -0.61 5.01
N VAL A 289 -3.61 0.55 4.37
CA VAL A 289 -4.53 1.06 3.35
C VAL A 289 -4.41 0.29 2.03
N ALA A 290 -3.24 -0.21 1.64
CA ALA A 290 -3.07 -0.97 0.40
C ALA A 290 -3.87 -2.29 0.39
N GLY A 291 -3.76 -3.11 1.43
CA GLY A 291 -4.47 -4.40 1.45
C GLY A 291 -4.76 -4.97 2.84
N GLY A 292 -4.72 -4.10 3.86
CA GLY A 292 -5.28 -4.38 5.19
C GLY A 292 -4.80 -5.70 5.78
N PRO A 293 -5.71 -6.60 6.21
CA PRO A 293 -5.33 -7.81 6.92
C PRO A 293 -4.36 -8.74 6.18
N LEU A 294 -4.46 -8.82 4.85
CA LEU A 294 -3.64 -9.72 4.06
C LEU A 294 -2.18 -9.25 4.03
N LEU A 295 -1.92 -7.96 3.76
CA LEU A 295 -0.55 -7.45 3.77
C LEU A 295 0.06 -7.43 5.18
N VAL A 296 -0.73 -7.15 6.21
CA VAL A 296 -0.22 -7.24 7.60
C VAL A 296 0.16 -8.68 7.94
N GLN A 297 -0.63 -9.68 7.53
CA GLN A 297 -0.26 -11.08 7.71
C GLN A 297 1.05 -11.41 6.97
N VAL A 298 1.17 -11.02 5.70
CA VAL A 298 2.39 -11.22 4.89
C VAL A 298 3.60 -10.54 5.54
N LEU A 299 3.45 -9.34 6.12
CA LEU A 299 4.52 -8.66 6.85
C LEU A 299 5.02 -9.48 8.05
N TYR A 300 4.10 -10.01 8.88
CA TYR A 300 4.42 -10.77 10.09
C TYR A 300 5.03 -12.15 9.78
N GLU A 301 4.44 -12.88 8.84
CA GLU A 301 4.76 -14.29 8.58
C GLU A 301 5.89 -14.46 7.55
N GLU A 302 6.06 -13.52 6.61
CA GLU A 302 6.94 -13.71 5.45
C GLU A 302 7.94 -12.55 5.30
N THR A 303 7.48 -11.33 5.02
CA THR A 303 8.36 -10.22 4.58
C THR A 303 9.43 -9.87 5.62
N LEU A 304 9.03 -9.62 6.87
CA LEU A 304 9.97 -9.20 7.91
C LEU A 304 10.92 -10.35 8.32
N PRO A 305 10.45 -11.58 8.59
CA PRO A 305 11.36 -12.71 8.84
C PRO A 305 12.35 -12.92 7.68
N THR A 306 11.88 -12.92 6.44
CA THR A 306 12.75 -13.12 5.26
C THR A 306 13.84 -12.05 5.19
N LEU A 307 13.49 -10.78 5.41
CA LEU A 307 14.44 -9.68 5.39
C LEU A 307 15.48 -9.78 6.52
N LEU A 308 15.07 -10.17 7.73
CA LEU A 308 15.99 -10.37 8.86
C LEU A 308 16.95 -11.55 8.62
N LEU A 309 16.51 -12.57 7.88
CA LEU A 309 17.33 -13.71 7.47
C LEU A 309 18.29 -13.35 6.32
N SER A 310 17.90 -12.48 5.38
CA SER A 310 18.67 -12.17 4.16
C SER A 310 19.56 -10.92 4.23
N ALA A 311 19.55 -10.15 5.34
CA ALA A 311 20.13 -8.81 5.41
C ALA A 311 21.64 -8.72 5.08
N GLN A 312 22.38 -9.83 5.19
CA GLN A 312 23.83 -9.86 4.96
C GLN A 312 24.23 -9.72 3.49
N GLU A 313 23.33 -10.00 2.53
CA GLU A 313 23.63 -9.94 1.09
C GLU A 313 23.40 -8.55 0.47
N GLN A 314 22.72 -7.62 1.17
CA GLN A 314 22.26 -6.35 0.59
C GLN A 314 22.90 -5.07 1.19
N MET A 315 23.49 -5.12 2.40
CA MET A 315 24.14 -3.96 3.02
C MET A 315 25.67 -4.05 2.92
N LEU A 316 26.24 -3.44 1.88
CA LEU A 316 27.69 -3.44 1.61
C LEU A 316 28.49 -2.47 2.52
N GLU A 317 27.80 -1.60 3.28
CA GLU A 317 28.40 -0.70 4.26
C GLU A 317 27.97 -1.12 5.67
N ASP A 318 28.93 -1.27 6.58
CA ASP A 318 28.70 -1.56 8.00
C ASP A 318 27.83 -0.43 8.62
N PRO A 319 26.54 -0.68 8.91
CA PRO A 319 25.70 0.33 9.52
C PRO A 319 26.22 0.55 10.93
N GLY A 320 26.85 1.69 11.19
CA GLY A 320 27.37 1.99 12.53
C GLY A 320 26.32 1.76 13.63
N PRO A 321 26.71 1.55 14.90
CA PRO A 321 25.85 0.98 15.95
C PRO A 321 24.54 1.75 16.20
N VAL A 322 24.53 3.06 15.97
CA VAL A 322 23.34 3.92 16.07
C VAL A 322 22.34 3.61 14.95
N ALA A 323 22.82 3.39 13.73
CA ALA A 323 21.99 3.05 12.58
C ALA A 323 21.33 1.69 12.75
N SER A 324 22.10 0.67 13.17
CA SER A 324 21.58 -0.66 13.45
C SER A 324 20.47 -0.65 14.51
N THR A 325 20.68 0.07 15.60
CA THR A 325 19.69 0.24 16.67
C THR A 325 18.41 0.92 16.15
N LEU A 326 18.56 1.99 15.36
CA LEU A 326 17.43 2.76 14.85
C LEU A 326 16.60 1.97 13.82
N GLN A 327 17.25 1.15 12.99
CA GLN A 327 16.59 0.21 12.09
C GLN A 327 15.75 -0.81 12.86
N GLY A 328 16.33 -1.44 13.89
CA GLY A 328 15.60 -2.39 14.75
C GLY A 328 14.37 -1.76 15.39
N TYR A 329 14.54 -0.55 15.93
CA TYR A 329 13.45 0.23 16.50
C TYR A 329 12.36 0.58 15.47
N ALA A 330 12.73 1.01 14.26
CA ALA A 330 11.79 1.35 13.21
C ALA A 330 10.96 0.14 12.74
N MET A 331 11.61 -1.02 12.56
CA MET A 331 10.95 -2.28 12.21
C MET A 331 9.95 -2.71 13.30
N ALA A 332 10.35 -2.66 14.57
CA ALA A 332 9.50 -3.02 15.69
C ALA A 332 8.26 -2.12 15.80
N ASN A 333 8.46 -0.79 15.66
CA ASN A 333 7.35 0.16 15.63
C ASN A 333 6.42 -0.12 14.44
N MET A 334 6.95 -0.35 13.24
CA MET A 334 6.13 -0.57 12.04
C MET A 334 5.27 -1.81 12.22
N LEU A 335 5.87 -2.94 12.63
CA LEU A 335 5.16 -4.19 12.84
C LEU A 335 4.05 -4.02 13.90
N PHE A 336 4.38 -3.38 15.02
CA PHE A 336 3.42 -3.09 16.09
C PHE A 336 2.27 -2.18 15.63
N PHE A 337 2.55 -1.11 14.88
CA PHE A 337 1.51 -0.21 14.38
C PHE A 337 0.61 -0.90 13.36
N CYS A 338 1.17 -1.71 12.45
CA CYS A 338 0.40 -2.54 11.52
C CYS A 338 -0.60 -3.44 12.25
N GLY A 339 -0.12 -4.21 13.24
CA GLY A 339 -0.97 -5.11 14.00
C GLY A 339 -2.00 -4.41 14.87
N SER A 340 -1.62 -3.29 15.52
CA SER A 340 -2.52 -2.54 16.42
C SER A 340 -3.63 -1.80 15.68
N LEU A 341 -3.34 -1.21 14.51
CA LEU A 341 -4.35 -0.59 13.64
C LEU A 341 -5.39 -1.61 13.14
N LEU A 342 -4.97 -2.87 12.96
CA LEU A 342 -5.81 -3.91 12.39
C LEU A 342 -6.61 -4.68 13.43
N TRP A 343 -5.96 -5.09 14.51
CA TRP A 343 -6.54 -6.02 15.49
C TRP A 343 -6.93 -5.37 16.81
N GLY A 344 -6.47 -4.15 17.08
CA GLY A 344 -6.77 -3.42 18.31
C GLY A 344 -6.25 -4.08 19.60
N SER A 345 -6.59 -3.46 20.73
CA SER A 345 -6.17 -3.89 22.08
C SER A 345 -7.17 -4.85 22.76
N GLU A 346 -8.44 -4.81 22.38
CA GLU A 346 -9.52 -5.50 23.11
C GLU A 346 -9.86 -6.89 22.56
N LYS A 347 -10.36 -7.74 23.46
CA LYS A 347 -11.20 -8.88 23.09
C LYS A 347 -12.55 -8.31 22.67
N THR A 348 -12.72 -8.00 21.38
CA THR A 348 -14.01 -7.55 20.85
C THR A 348 -15.13 -8.50 21.25
N SER A 349 -16.29 -7.93 21.56
CA SER A 349 -17.52 -8.65 21.91
C SER A 349 -17.82 -9.80 20.93
N PRO A 350 -18.50 -10.88 21.38
CA PRO A 350 -18.78 -12.05 20.53
C PRO A 350 -19.60 -11.75 19.26
N ILE A 351 -20.19 -10.55 19.16
CA ILE A 351 -21.07 -10.11 18.06
C ILE A 351 -20.27 -9.66 16.82
N MET A 352 -18.98 -9.34 16.95
CA MET A 352 -18.17 -8.84 15.84
C MET A 352 -16.87 -9.63 15.67
N LYS A 353 -16.98 -10.97 15.62
CA LYS A 353 -15.91 -11.82 15.09
C LYS A 353 -15.83 -11.66 13.56
N LEU A 354 -15.36 -10.50 13.10
CA LEU A 354 -14.87 -10.42 11.72
C LEU A 354 -13.80 -11.50 11.56
N SER A 355 -13.84 -12.26 10.46
CA SER A 355 -12.94 -13.38 10.16
C SER A 355 -11.44 -13.03 10.21
N PHE A 356 -11.11 -11.75 10.27
CA PHE A 356 -9.74 -11.23 10.38
C PHE A 356 -9.22 -11.19 11.83
N LEU A 357 -10.08 -10.93 12.82
CA LEU A 357 -9.70 -10.92 14.24
C LEU A 357 -9.41 -12.33 14.76
N SER A 358 -10.05 -13.35 14.19
CA SER A 358 -9.78 -14.76 14.55
C SER A 358 -8.40 -15.25 14.09
N ARG A 359 -7.76 -14.57 13.13
CA ARG A 359 -6.41 -14.93 12.65
C ARG A 359 -5.29 -14.38 13.54
N ARG A 360 -5.55 -13.31 14.31
CA ARG A 360 -4.53 -12.65 15.15
C ARG A 360 -3.71 -13.62 16.00
N PRO A 361 -4.31 -14.56 16.78
CA PRO A 361 -3.55 -15.51 17.58
C PRO A 361 -2.53 -16.32 16.77
N ARG A 362 -2.92 -16.76 15.57
CA ARG A 362 -2.05 -17.53 14.67
C ARG A 362 -0.92 -16.67 14.13
N VAL A 363 -1.23 -15.48 13.62
CA VAL A 363 -0.23 -14.61 12.97
C VAL A 363 0.79 -14.10 13.99
N VAL A 364 0.33 -13.56 15.12
CA VAL A 364 1.22 -13.10 16.19
C VAL A 364 1.95 -14.27 16.84
N GLY A 365 1.29 -15.41 17.03
CA GLY A 365 1.91 -16.63 17.55
C GLY A 365 3.06 -17.13 16.68
N THR A 366 2.85 -17.20 15.36
CA THR A 366 3.88 -17.63 14.40
C THR A 366 5.09 -16.71 14.43
N HIS A 367 4.86 -15.40 14.51
CA HIS A 367 5.95 -14.42 14.60
C HIS A 367 6.70 -14.48 15.93
N MET A 368 6.00 -14.69 17.06
CA MET A 368 6.64 -14.91 18.36
C MET A 368 7.44 -16.22 18.40
N ASP A 369 6.94 -17.28 17.76
CA ASP A 369 7.66 -18.56 17.61
C ASP A 369 8.96 -18.36 16.80
N PHE A 370 8.94 -17.53 15.74
CA PHE A 370 10.15 -17.13 15.03
C PHE A 370 11.14 -16.41 15.95
N ILE A 371 10.70 -15.40 16.72
CA ILE A 371 11.56 -14.68 17.68
C ILE A 371 12.18 -15.64 18.69
N ALA A 372 11.37 -16.53 19.27
CA ALA A 372 11.84 -17.53 20.21
C ALA A 372 12.88 -18.48 19.58
N GLY A 373 12.65 -18.93 18.35
CA GLY A 373 13.57 -19.81 17.62
C GLY A 373 14.93 -19.17 17.36
N VAL A 374 14.97 -17.87 17.07
CA VAL A 374 16.23 -17.12 16.94
C VAL A 374 16.94 -16.98 18.29
N LEU A 375 16.22 -16.61 19.36
CA LEU A 375 16.80 -16.45 20.70
C LEU A 375 17.35 -17.75 21.29
N ASP A 376 16.75 -18.89 20.93
CA ASP A 376 17.19 -20.24 21.32
C ASP A 376 18.35 -20.75 20.45
N GLY A 377 18.80 -19.98 19.46
CA GLY A 377 19.89 -20.34 18.55
C GLY A 377 19.53 -21.36 17.47
N HIS A 378 18.25 -21.70 17.31
CA HIS A 378 17.78 -22.60 16.26
C HIS A 378 17.73 -21.95 14.87
N ILE A 379 17.68 -20.61 14.81
CA ILE A 379 17.60 -19.84 13.59
C ILE A 379 18.76 -18.85 13.56
N LEU A 380 19.56 -18.89 12.49
CA LEU A 380 20.63 -17.93 12.25
C LEU A 380 20.07 -16.72 11.50
N LEU A 381 20.45 -15.51 11.94
CA LEU A 381 20.06 -14.26 11.30
C LEU A 381 21.15 -13.74 10.37
N GLY A 382 20.73 -12.99 9.35
CA GLY A 382 21.64 -12.26 8.46
C GLY A 382 21.84 -10.79 8.86
N CYS A 383 21.12 -10.27 9.86
CA CYS A 383 21.20 -8.87 10.28
C CYS A 383 22.17 -8.63 11.44
N ASP A 384 22.53 -7.36 11.67
CA ASP A 384 23.38 -6.94 12.79
C ASP A 384 22.77 -7.33 14.16
N PRO A 385 23.55 -7.89 15.10
CA PRO A 385 23.05 -8.25 16.43
C PRO A 385 22.41 -7.09 17.20
N GLY A 386 22.90 -5.85 17.00
CA GLY A 386 22.31 -4.65 17.57
C GLY A 386 20.93 -4.33 16.99
N THR A 387 20.75 -4.48 15.66
CA THR A 387 19.45 -4.41 15.00
C THR A 387 18.47 -5.43 15.57
N TRP A 388 18.90 -6.69 15.71
CA TRP A 388 18.07 -7.76 16.25
C TRP A 388 17.65 -7.48 17.69
N LYS A 389 18.61 -7.13 18.56
CA LYS A 389 18.33 -6.79 19.95
C LYS A 389 17.34 -5.63 20.05
N ALA A 390 17.59 -4.53 19.33
CA ALA A 390 16.71 -3.36 19.33
C ALA A 390 15.29 -3.69 18.84
N TYR A 391 15.18 -4.53 17.80
CA TYR A 391 13.91 -5.00 17.27
C TYR A 391 13.10 -5.79 18.31
N VAL A 392 13.69 -6.84 18.89
CA VAL A 392 13.00 -7.73 19.84
C VAL A 392 12.61 -6.96 21.11
N SER A 393 13.57 -6.25 21.71
CA SER A 393 13.33 -5.49 22.95
C SER A 393 12.22 -4.46 22.75
N CYS A 394 12.25 -3.70 21.64
CA CYS A 394 11.22 -2.72 21.34
C CYS A 394 9.87 -3.36 21.06
N PHE A 395 9.80 -4.39 20.21
CA PHE A 395 8.54 -5.02 19.85
C PHE A 395 7.86 -5.66 21.06
N VAL A 396 8.62 -6.42 21.87
CA VAL A 396 8.10 -7.05 23.09
C VAL A 396 7.65 -5.98 24.09
N PHE A 397 8.41 -4.92 24.28
CA PHE A 397 8.01 -3.78 25.12
C PHE A 397 6.68 -3.17 24.67
N LEU A 398 6.51 -2.90 23.38
CA LEU A 398 5.27 -2.35 22.83
C LEU A 398 4.09 -3.30 23.05
N VAL A 399 4.26 -4.60 22.82
CA VAL A 399 3.21 -5.61 23.04
C VAL A 399 2.82 -5.70 24.52
N VAL A 400 3.80 -5.82 25.42
CA VAL A 400 3.57 -5.92 26.87
C VAL A 400 2.86 -4.69 27.41
N LYS A 401 3.28 -3.49 26.96
CA LYS A 401 2.78 -2.22 27.46
C LYS A 401 1.39 -1.88 26.93
N PHE A 402 1.16 -2.03 25.63
CA PHE A 402 -0.02 -1.48 24.96
C PHE A 402 -1.08 -2.52 24.55
N VAL A 403 -0.68 -3.76 24.24
CA VAL A 403 -1.61 -4.84 23.83
C VAL A 403 -1.34 -6.15 24.57
N PRO A 404 -1.30 -6.15 25.91
CA PRO A 404 -0.93 -7.34 26.70
C PRO A 404 -1.88 -8.53 26.48
N THR A 405 -3.09 -8.28 25.98
CA THR A 405 -4.07 -9.32 25.66
C THR A 405 -3.58 -10.27 24.57
N TRP A 406 -2.69 -9.83 23.67
CA TRP A 406 -2.13 -10.66 22.61
C TRP A 406 -1.27 -11.79 23.17
N LEU A 407 -0.59 -11.57 24.30
CA LEU A 407 0.29 -12.54 24.94
C LEU A 407 -0.45 -13.75 25.50
N ARG A 408 -1.73 -13.58 25.85
CA ARG A 408 -2.56 -14.65 26.41
C ARG A 408 -2.77 -15.81 25.43
N ASP A 409 -2.71 -15.53 24.13
CA ASP A 409 -2.92 -16.50 23.07
C ASP A 409 -1.61 -17.18 22.61
N ILE A 410 -0.44 -16.73 23.09
CA ILE A 410 0.89 -17.24 22.72
C ILE A 410 1.26 -18.47 23.55
N LYS A 411 1.94 -19.47 22.98
CA LYS A 411 2.34 -20.70 23.71
C LYS A 411 3.24 -20.35 24.91
N LEU A 412 3.08 -21.09 26.01
CA LEU A 412 3.88 -20.90 27.23
C LEU A 412 5.38 -21.07 26.96
N ASP A 413 5.75 -22.10 26.20
CA ASP A 413 7.15 -22.39 25.86
C ASP A 413 7.80 -21.21 25.11
N THR A 414 7.11 -20.66 24.11
CA THR A 414 7.54 -19.47 23.36
C THR A 414 7.79 -18.28 24.29
N LEU A 415 6.87 -17.99 25.21
CA LEU A 415 7.04 -16.88 26.17
C LEU A 415 8.23 -17.10 27.11
N LYS A 416 8.46 -18.34 27.57
CA LYS A 416 9.62 -18.70 28.40
C LYS A 416 10.93 -18.46 27.65
N LYS A 417 11.05 -18.94 26.41
CA LYS A 417 12.24 -18.77 25.58
C LYS A 417 12.56 -17.30 25.33
N ILE A 418 11.55 -16.49 25.01
CA ILE A 418 11.73 -15.05 24.84
C ILE A 418 12.19 -14.39 26.15
N ALA A 419 11.58 -14.73 27.29
CA ALA A 419 11.97 -14.19 28.58
C ALA A 419 13.43 -14.53 28.95
N VAL A 420 13.87 -15.76 28.68
CA VAL A 420 15.28 -16.18 28.86
C VAL A 420 16.21 -15.35 27.98
N GLY A 421 15.88 -15.19 26.69
CA GLY A 421 16.65 -14.36 25.77
C GLY A 421 16.78 -12.91 26.24
N LEU A 422 15.67 -12.28 26.68
CA LEU A 422 15.68 -10.92 27.23
C LEU A 422 16.57 -10.78 28.47
N ARG A 423 16.60 -11.79 29.36
CA ARG A 423 17.50 -11.78 30.53
C ARG A 423 18.95 -11.90 30.15
N SER A 424 19.28 -12.67 29.11
CA SER A 424 20.64 -12.75 28.59
C SER A 424 21.17 -11.38 28.10
N TRP A 425 20.25 -10.45 27.80
CA TRP A 425 20.55 -9.07 27.44
C TRP A 425 20.39 -8.07 28.58
N HIS A 426 20.21 -8.55 29.82
CA HIS A 426 19.95 -7.78 31.03
C HIS A 426 18.63 -7.00 31.05
N GLU A 427 17.63 -7.42 30.27
CA GLU A 427 16.28 -6.83 30.26
C GLU A 427 15.33 -7.57 31.21
N HIS A 428 15.70 -7.64 32.49
CA HIS A 428 15.00 -8.43 33.51
C HIS A 428 13.55 -7.98 33.73
N ASP A 429 13.30 -6.67 33.82
CA ASP A 429 11.97 -6.11 34.04
C ASP A 429 11.02 -6.41 32.88
N LEU A 430 11.54 -6.35 31.65
CA LEU A 430 10.75 -6.67 30.45
C LEU A 430 10.44 -8.16 30.38
N ALA A 431 11.43 -9.01 30.68
CA ALA A 431 11.25 -10.46 30.74
C ALA A 431 10.20 -10.86 31.79
N LEU A 432 10.24 -10.25 32.97
CA LEU A 432 9.25 -10.46 34.02
C LEU A 432 7.86 -9.98 33.57
N SER A 433 7.77 -8.76 33.05
CA SER A 433 6.51 -8.19 32.56
C SER A 433 5.88 -9.02 31.43
N LEU A 434 6.69 -9.59 30.54
CA LEU A 434 6.23 -10.49 29.48
C LEU A 434 5.52 -11.72 30.08
N LEU A 435 6.15 -12.36 31.06
CA LEU A 435 5.59 -13.54 31.72
C LEU A 435 4.34 -13.19 32.52
N GLU A 436 4.33 -12.11 33.29
CA GLU A 436 3.15 -11.67 34.06
C GLU A 436 1.93 -11.42 33.16
N ARG A 437 2.14 -10.79 31.99
CA ARG A 437 1.06 -10.48 31.05
C ARG A 437 0.60 -11.69 30.22
N GLY A 438 1.37 -12.79 30.20
CA GLY A 438 1.04 -14.04 29.52
C GLY A 438 -0.16 -14.81 30.09
N GLY A 439 -0.64 -14.43 31.29
CA GLY A 439 -1.84 -14.98 31.93
C GLY A 439 -1.58 -16.15 32.88
N PRO A 440 -2.60 -16.89 33.32
CA PRO A 440 -2.45 -17.87 34.41
C PRO A 440 -1.42 -18.99 34.13
N LYS A 441 -1.25 -19.37 32.86
CA LYS A 441 -0.32 -20.42 32.43
C LYS A 441 1.16 -20.09 32.67
N THR A 442 1.52 -18.81 32.82
CA THR A 442 2.90 -18.36 33.03
C THR A 442 3.25 -18.16 34.51
N ILE A 443 2.31 -18.30 35.46
CA ILE A 443 2.54 -17.99 36.88
C ILE A 443 3.71 -18.81 37.47
N SER A 444 3.81 -20.11 37.17
CA SER A 444 4.97 -20.93 37.61
C SER A 444 6.30 -20.35 37.12
N ALA A 445 6.32 -19.90 35.85
CA ALA A 445 7.49 -19.30 35.25
C ALA A 445 7.83 -17.94 35.88
N VAL A 446 6.84 -17.17 36.34
CA VAL A 446 7.10 -15.92 37.07
C VAL A 446 7.77 -16.23 38.41
N VAL A 447 7.19 -17.16 39.18
CA VAL A 447 7.69 -17.55 40.52
C VAL A 447 9.12 -18.11 40.44
N GLU A 448 9.39 -19.01 39.49
CA GLU A 448 10.73 -19.56 39.24
C GLU A 448 11.79 -18.47 39.06
N THR A 449 11.37 -17.28 38.62
CA THR A 449 12.28 -16.24 38.17
C THR A 449 12.41 -15.07 39.12
N LEU A 450 11.55 -15.01 40.13
CA LEU A 450 11.76 -14.19 41.32
C LEU A 450 12.61 -14.90 42.37
N LEU A 451 12.76 -16.23 42.24
CA LEU A 451 13.54 -17.08 43.14
C LEU A 451 15.01 -17.28 42.69
N GLN A 452 15.34 -16.88 41.46
CA GLN A 452 16.68 -16.83 40.88
C GLN A 452 17.22 -15.42 40.96
#